data_AF-A0A2C6C9G4-F1
#
_entry.id   AF-A0A2C6C9G4-F1
#
_cell.length_a   1.000
_cell.length_b   1.000
_cell.length_c   1.000
_cell.angle_alpha   90.00
_cell.angle_beta   90.00
_cell.angle_gamma   90.00
#
_symmetry.space_group_name_H-M   'P 1'
#
loop_
_entity.id
_entity.type
_entity.pdbx_description
1 polymer ?
#
loop_
_entity_poly.entity_id
_entity_poly.type
_entity_poly.pdbx_seq_one_letter_code
_entity_poly.pdbx_strand_id
1 'polypeptide(L)'
;MIMDENIMKGLTGVLDKIFKILSKITPELIKRVTELISSVAELLGLKDKDDSSEELGLKSEIADRKPQDFDSREEYVSYLRDNIELNKYDREKLNNESLKEEYIAKGLDIEMSAINEKMDINLGIEDYVMMAKAGINKVQDFMTIVDTFKEKGVEPLINEAIERLIPMKEGATVIDTLKEGVNKLENAKETWDKFNDMLENI
;
A
#
# COMPACT_ATOMS: atom_id res chain seq x y z
N MET A 1 -28.93 5.49 -8.40
CA MET A 1 -27.92 6.55 -8.23
C MET A 1 -26.92 6.38 -9.36
N ILE A 2 -26.83 7.33 -10.30
CA ILE A 2 -25.90 7.24 -11.43
C ILE A 2 -24.52 7.61 -10.89
N MET A 3 -23.61 6.65 -10.88
CA MET A 3 -22.22 6.81 -10.45
C MET A 3 -21.55 7.86 -11.35
N ASP A 4 -20.82 8.82 -10.77
CA ASP A 4 -20.02 9.79 -11.54
C ASP A 4 -18.89 9.04 -12.27
N GLU A 5 -18.88 9.12 -13.60
CA GLU A 5 -17.86 8.46 -14.45
C GLU A 5 -16.43 8.82 -14.02
N ASN A 6 -16.20 10.01 -13.46
CA ASN A 6 -14.86 10.46 -13.09
C ASN A 6 -14.32 9.71 -11.86
N ILE A 7 -15.19 9.36 -10.91
CA ILE A 7 -14.82 8.59 -9.71
C ILE A 7 -14.48 7.14 -10.11
N MET A 8 -15.27 6.55 -11.01
CA MET A 8 -15.02 5.20 -11.51
C MET A 8 -13.73 5.13 -12.34
N LYS A 9 -13.47 6.13 -13.20
CA LYS A 9 -12.22 6.27 -13.95
C LYS A 9 -10.99 6.43 -13.03
N GLY A 10 -11.14 7.16 -11.92
CA GLY A 10 -10.09 7.33 -10.91
C GLY A 10 -9.70 6.02 -10.23
N LEU A 11 -10.69 5.26 -9.74
CA LEU A 11 -10.49 3.94 -9.11
C LEU A 11 -9.87 2.93 -10.08
N THR A 12 -10.33 2.87 -11.33
CA THR A 12 -9.71 2.00 -12.36
C THR A 12 -8.27 2.42 -12.67
N GLY A 13 -7.96 3.72 -12.62
CA GLY A 13 -6.61 4.24 -12.85
C GLY A 13 -5.62 3.85 -11.76
N VAL A 14 -6.04 3.87 -10.49
CA VAL A 14 -5.20 3.43 -9.36
C VAL A 14 -4.93 1.93 -9.43
N LEU A 15 -5.96 1.12 -9.68
CA LEU A 15 -5.80 -0.34 -9.83
C LEU A 15 -4.87 -0.71 -10.99
N ASP A 16 -5.03 -0.06 -12.15
CA ASP A 16 -4.14 -0.24 -13.30
C ASP A 16 -2.70 0.13 -12.98
N LYS A 17 -2.49 1.16 -12.15
CA LYS A 17 -1.16 1.60 -11.69
C LYS A 17 -0.52 0.52 -10.82
N ILE A 18 -1.25 0.00 -9.83
CA ILE A 18 -0.78 -1.09 -8.96
C ILE A 18 -0.40 -2.30 -9.80
N PHE A 19 -1.28 -2.76 -10.69
CA PHE A 19 -1.01 -3.91 -11.56
C PHE A 19 0.24 -3.71 -12.44
N LYS A 20 0.40 -2.53 -13.05
CA LYS A 20 1.59 -2.18 -13.85
C LYS A 20 2.88 -2.16 -13.05
N ILE A 21 2.82 -1.86 -11.75
CA ILE A 21 4.00 -1.83 -10.88
C ILE A 21 4.36 -3.24 -10.44
N LEU A 22 3.37 -4.01 -9.97
CA LEU A 22 3.56 -5.40 -9.56
C LEU A 22 4.13 -6.25 -10.70
N SER A 23 3.63 -6.09 -11.93
CA SER A 23 4.14 -6.81 -13.12
C SER A 23 5.58 -6.47 -13.53
N LYS A 24 6.17 -5.39 -12.98
CA LYS A 24 7.55 -4.95 -13.27
C LYS A 24 8.55 -5.33 -12.17
N ILE A 25 8.08 -5.89 -11.06
CA ILE A 25 8.93 -6.28 -9.93
C ILE A 25 8.98 -7.80 -9.77
N THR A 26 9.96 -8.29 -9.02
CA THR A 26 10.12 -9.74 -8.81
C THR A 26 9.04 -10.28 -7.88
N PRO A 27 8.66 -11.57 -7.98
CA PRO A 27 7.70 -12.19 -7.07
C PRO A 27 8.11 -12.08 -5.59
N GLU A 28 9.41 -12.15 -5.30
CA GLU A 28 9.96 -11.94 -3.97
C GLU A 28 9.70 -10.52 -3.45
N LEU A 29 9.81 -9.50 -4.31
CA LEU A 29 9.52 -8.12 -3.92
C LEU A 29 8.01 -7.88 -3.79
N ILE A 30 7.17 -8.48 -4.65
CA ILE A 30 5.70 -8.44 -4.50
C ILE A 30 5.33 -8.97 -3.11
N LYS A 31 5.87 -10.14 -2.74
CA LYS A 31 5.63 -10.75 -1.43
C LYS A 31 5.99 -9.81 -0.28
N ARG A 32 7.15 -9.15 -0.31
CA ARG A 32 7.56 -8.20 0.73
C ARG A 32 6.65 -6.99 0.83
N VAL A 33 6.22 -6.44 -0.31
CA VAL A 33 5.29 -5.31 -0.36
C VAL A 33 3.93 -5.71 0.23
N THR A 34 3.40 -6.87 -0.17
CA THR A 34 2.15 -7.41 0.37
C THR A 34 2.25 -7.68 1.86
N GLU A 35 3.33 -8.31 2.33
CA GLU A 35 3.56 -8.58 3.76
C GLU A 35 3.67 -7.30 4.58
N LEU A 36 4.34 -6.26 4.06
CA LEU A 36 4.46 -4.96 4.72
C LEU A 36 3.09 -4.30 4.87
N ILE A 37 2.33 -4.15 3.77
CA ILE A 37 0.99 -3.54 3.78
C ILE A 37 0.04 -4.32 4.69
N SER A 38 0.03 -5.66 4.57
CA SER A 38 -0.73 -6.54 5.44
C SER A 38 -0.38 -6.38 6.92
N SER A 39 0.90 -6.30 7.27
CA SER A 39 1.32 -6.16 8.67
C SER A 39 0.89 -4.81 9.26
N VAL A 40 0.90 -3.75 8.45
CA VAL A 40 0.40 -2.43 8.86
C VAL A 40 -1.12 -2.47 9.05
N ALA A 41 -1.85 -3.07 8.10
CA ALA A 41 -3.30 -3.23 8.22
C ALA A 41 -3.69 -4.04 9.48
N GLU A 42 -2.98 -5.14 9.79
CA GLU A 42 -3.20 -5.94 10.99
C GLU A 42 -2.93 -5.12 12.26
N LEU A 43 -1.82 -4.38 12.31
CA LEU A 43 -1.49 -3.51 13.45
C LEU A 43 -2.58 -2.47 13.72
N LEU A 44 -3.19 -1.93 12.67
CA LEU A 44 -4.25 -0.93 12.75
C LEU A 44 -5.65 -1.52 12.98
N GLY A 45 -5.76 -2.85 13.11
CA GLY A 45 -7.04 -3.55 13.30
C GLY A 45 -7.93 -3.55 12.05
N LEU A 46 -7.36 -3.30 10.87
CA LEU A 46 -8.07 -3.28 9.59
C LEU A 46 -8.21 -4.69 8.98
N LYS A 47 -7.44 -5.66 9.45
CA LYS A 47 -7.56 -7.06 9.01
C LYS A 47 -7.18 -8.03 10.12
N ASP A 48 -7.61 -9.28 9.96
CA ASP A 48 -7.16 -10.36 10.83
C ASP A 48 -5.89 -11.00 10.25
N LYS A 49 -5.11 -11.67 11.12
CA LYS A 49 -3.83 -12.27 10.75
C LYS A 49 -3.93 -13.32 9.63
N ASP A 50 -5.05 -14.03 9.58
CA ASP A 50 -5.27 -15.11 8.61
C ASP A 50 -5.91 -14.61 7.30
N ASP A 51 -6.34 -13.34 7.24
CA ASP A 51 -6.86 -12.74 6.01
C ASP A 51 -5.71 -12.44 5.05
N SER A 52 -5.87 -12.81 3.79
CA SER A 52 -4.91 -12.48 2.72
C SER A 52 -5.43 -11.33 1.86
N SER A 53 -4.52 -10.54 1.29
CA SER A 53 -4.89 -9.45 0.38
C SER A 53 -5.63 -9.99 -0.85
N GLU A 54 -5.25 -11.15 -1.40
CA GLU A 54 -5.98 -11.76 -2.52
C GLU A 54 -7.41 -12.19 -2.14
N GLU A 55 -7.66 -12.66 -0.92
CA GLU A 55 -9.02 -12.98 -0.48
C GLU A 55 -9.85 -11.70 -0.31
N LEU A 56 -9.27 -10.64 0.24
CA LEU A 56 -9.94 -9.35 0.35
C LEU A 56 -10.30 -8.77 -1.03
N GLY A 57 -9.37 -8.84 -1.98
CA GLY A 57 -9.61 -8.45 -3.38
C GLY A 57 -10.70 -9.29 -4.04
N LEU A 58 -10.72 -10.60 -3.82
CA LEU A 58 -11.78 -11.47 -4.34
C LEU A 58 -13.14 -11.17 -3.68
N LYS A 59 -13.18 -10.92 -2.37
CA LYS A 59 -14.40 -10.49 -1.65
C LYS A 59 -14.94 -9.20 -2.24
N SER A 60 -14.07 -8.23 -2.55
CA SER A 60 -14.47 -6.97 -3.18
C SER A 60 -15.09 -7.14 -4.57
N GLU A 61 -14.64 -8.14 -5.33
CA GLU A 61 -15.15 -8.42 -6.68
C GLU A 61 -16.57 -9.01 -6.65
N ILE A 62 -16.87 -9.84 -5.64
CA ILE A 62 -18.19 -10.49 -5.52
C ILE A 62 -19.17 -9.70 -4.65
N ALA A 63 -18.69 -8.69 -3.94
CA ALA A 63 -19.52 -7.81 -3.13
C ALA A 63 -20.50 -7.02 -4.00
N ASP A 64 -21.73 -6.89 -3.50
CA ASP A 64 -22.77 -6.03 -4.09
C ASP A 64 -22.59 -4.55 -3.74
N ARG A 65 -21.92 -4.26 -2.61
CA ARG A 65 -21.59 -2.92 -2.14
C ARG A 65 -20.14 -2.54 -2.46
N LYS A 66 -19.95 -1.27 -2.76
CA LYS A 66 -18.67 -0.65 -3.14
C LYS A 66 -18.16 0.28 -2.04
N PRO A 67 -16.88 0.70 -2.07
CA PRO A 67 -16.32 1.58 -1.04
C PRO A 67 -17.15 2.85 -0.79
N GLN A 68 -17.73 3.45 -1.83
CA GLN A 68 -18.55 4.66 -1.71
C GLN A 68 -19.91 4.46 -1.01
N ASP A 69 -20.30 3.22 -0.70
CA ASP A 69 -21.54 2.92 0.01
C ASP A 69 -21.34 2.93 1.54
N PHE A 70 -20.19 3.43 2.02
CA PHE A 70 -19.75 3.46 3.43
C PHE A 70 -19.19 4.83 3.80
N ASP A 71 -19.22 5.17 5.09
CA ASP A 71 -18.74 6.47 5.58
C ASP A 71 -17.22 6.50 5.76
N SER A 72 -16.57 5.32 5.77
CA SER A 72 -15.12 5.17 5.87
C SER A 72 -14.62 3.93 5.11
N ARG A 73 -13.33 3.91 4.78
CA ARG A 73 -12.67 2.73 4.24
C ARG A 73 -12.59 1.60 5.27
N GLU A 74 -12.44 1.93 6.54
CA GLU A 74 -12.48 0.94 7.63
C GLU A 74 -13.82 0.19 7.69
N GLU A 75 -14.94 0.88 7.51
CA GLU A 75 -16.26 0.25 7.42
C GLU A 75 -16.39 -0.65 6.20
N TYR A 76 -15.87 -0.24 5.04
CA TYR A 76 -15.87 -1.08 3.84
C TYR A 76 -15.04 -2.35 4.03
N VAL A 77 -13.86 -2.25 4.64
CA VAL A 77 -13.02 -3.42 4.93
C VAL A 77 -13.73 -4.37 5.90
N SER A 78 -14.34 -3.83 6.96
CA SER A 78 -15.12 -4.61 7.92
C SER A 78 -16.28 -5.34 7.25
N TYR A 79 -16.99 -4.67 6.34
CA TYR A 79 -18.04 -5.28 5.53
C TYR A 79 -17.53 -6.46 4.70
N LEU A 80 -16.43 -6.28 3.97
CA LEU A 80 -15.84 -7.37 3.19
C LEU A 80 -15.43 -8.54 4.09
N ARG A 81 -14.82 -8.26 5.24
CA ARG A 81 -14.39 -9.30 6.18
C ARG A 81 -15.58 -10.08 6.73
N ASP A 82 -16.57 -9.37 7.27
CA ASP A 82 -17.59 -9.93 8.16
C ASP A 82 -18.85 -10.37 7.42
N ASN A 83 -19.12 -9.85 6.22
CA ASN A 83 -20.36 -10.10 5.47
C ASN A 83 -20.17 -10.86 4.16
N ILE A 84 -18.96 -10.89 3.60
CA ILE A 84 -18.70 -11.58 2.33
C ILE A 84 -18.02 -12.93 2.60
N GLU A 85 -18.76 -14.01 2.40
CA GLU A 85 -18.25 -15.37 2.51
C GLU A 85 -17.79 -15.91 1.15
N LEU A 86 -16.56 -16.44 1.11
CA LEU A 86 -16.02 -17.10 -0.08
C LEU A 86 -16.35 -18.59 -0.06
N ASN A 87 -17.16 -19.05 -1.02
CA ASN A 87 -17.40 -20.48 -1.20
C ASN A 87 -16.20 -21.15 -1.91
N LYS A 88 -16.26 -22.48 -2.07
CA LYS A 88 -15.18 -23.25 -2.72
C LYS A 88 -14.91 -22.79 -4.17
N TYR A 89 -15.95 -22.50 -4.94
CA TYR A 89 -15.81 -22.07 -6.34
C TYR A 89 -15.16 -20.68 -6.45
N ASP A 90 -15.46 -19.77 -5.52
CA ASP A 90 -14.78 -18.47 -5.48
C ASP A 90 -13.30 -18.65 -5.17
N ARG A 91 -12.97 -19.47 -4.18
CA ARG A 91 -11.57 -19.77 -3.79
C ARG A 91 -10.79 -20.45 -4.91
N GLU A 92 -11.43 -21.25 -5.77
CA GLU A 92 -10.79 -21.87 -6.92
C GLU A 92 -10.24 -20.84 -7.93
N LYS A 93 -10.79 -19.61 -7.98
CA LYS A 93 -10.26 -18.51 -8.81
C LYS A 93 -8.83 -18.12 -8.39
N LEU A 94 -8.48 -18.28 -7.11
CA LEU A 94 -7.14 -17.97 -6.59
C LEU A 94 -6.06 -18.97 -7.05
N ASN A 95 -6.45 -20.10 -7.66
CA ASN A 95 -5.52 -21.06 -8.26
C ASN A 95 -5.05 -20.62 -9.67
N ASN A 96 -5.73 -19.65 -10.28
CA ASN A 96 -5.28 -19.05 -11.54
C ASN A 96 -4.34 -17.88 -11.22
N GLU A 97 -3.09 -17.96 -11.66
CA GLU A 97 -2.07 -16.94 -11.35
C GLU A 97 -2.47 -15.53 -11.80
N SER A 98 -3.03 -15.38 -13.01
CA SER A 98 -3.45 -14.07 -13.53
C SER A 98 -4.60 -13.47 -12.73
N LEU A 99 -5.58 -14.30 -12.32
CA LEU A 99 -6.67 -13.83 -11.47
C LEU A 99 -6.17 -13.51 -10.05
N LYS A 100 -5.25 -14.33 -9.52
CA LYS A 100 -4.64 -14.10 -8.22
C LYS A 100 -3.90 -12.76 -8.19
N GLU A 101 -3.12 -12.44 -9.21
CA GLU A 101 -2.43 -11.14 -9.32
C GLU A 101 -3.41 -9.95 -9.34
N GLU A 102 -4.52 -10.09 -10.06
CA GLU A 102 -5.58 -9.08 -10.08
C GLU A 102 -6.20 -8.89 -8.69
N TYR A 103 -6.49 -9.98 -7.97
CA TYR A 103 -7.06 -9.90 -6.63
C TYR A 103 -6.05 -9.40 -5.60
N ILE A 104 -4.76 -9.70 -5.73
CA ILE A 104 -3.71 -9.05 -4.93
C ILE A 104 -3.77 -7.54 -5.13
N ALA A 105 -3.79 -7.07 -6.39
CA ALA A 105 -3.82 -5.64 -6.68
C ALA A 105 -5.05 -4.94 -6.06
N LYS A 106 -6.24 -5.56 -6.16
CA LYS A 106 -7.47 -5.06 -5.53
C LYS A 106 -7.37 -5.06 -4.00
N GLY A 107 -6.86 -6.13 -3.41
CA GLY A 107 -6.66 -6.23 -1.97
C GLY A 107 -5.72 -5.15 -1.44
N LEU A 108 -4.59 -4.94 -2.11
CA LEU A 108 -3.64 -3.90 -1.75
C LEU A 108 -4.24 -2.50 -1.87
N ASP A 109 -5.00 -2.20 -2.93
CA ASP A 109 -5.70 -0.92 -3.07
C ASP A 109 -6.63 -0.63 -1.87
N ILE A 110 -7.37 -1.65 -1.44
CA ILE A 110 -8.30 -1.57 -0.30
C ILE A 110 -7.53 -1.37 1.01
N GLU A 111 -6.50 -2.18 1.26
CA GLU A 111 -5.67 -2.10 2.47
C GLU A 111 -4.97 -0.74 2.55
N MET A 112 -4.29 -0.31 1.48
CA MET A 112 -3.60 0.99 1.44
C MET A 112 -4.57 2.15 1.62
N SER A 113 -5.74 2.11 0.98
CA SER A 113 -6.76 3.16 1.14
C SER A 113 -7.22 3.28 2.59
N ALA A 114 -7.45 2.15 3.27
CA ALA A 114 -7.86 2.14 4.67
C ALA A 114 -6.73 2.57 5.62
N ILE A 115 -5.48 2.16 5.34
CA ILE A 115 -4.29 2.60 6.08
C ILE A 115 -4.13 4.13 5.95
N ASN A 116 -4.19 4.65 4.73
CA ASN A 116 -4.05 6.08 4.44
C ASN A 116 -5.10 6.92 5.17
N GLU A 117 -6.37 6.50 5.13
CA GLU A 117 -7.46 7.16 5.88
C GLU A 117 -7.23 7.11 7.39
N LYS A 118 -6.86 5.94 7.92
CA LYS A 118 -6.69 5.73 9.37
C LYS A 118 -5.47 6.44 9.94
N MET A 119 -4.40 6.55 9.16
CA MET A 119 -3.16 7.21 9.56
C MET A 119 -3.10 8.69 9.20
N ASP A 120 -4.05 9.19 8.41
CA ASP A 120 -4.05 10.55 7.83
C ASP A 120 -2.75 10.83 7.05
N ILE A 121 -2.48 9.95 6.07
CA ILE A 121 -1.29 10.01 5.18
C ILE A 121 -1.71 9.65 3.75
N ASN A 122 -0.90 9.99 2.76
CA ASN A 122 -1.11 9.60 1.37
C ASN A 122 0.09 8.84 0.79
N LEU A 123 0.18 7.54 1.07
CA LEU A 123 1.17 6.65 0.48
C LEU A 123 0.60 5.90 -0.73
N GLY A 124 1.34 5.91 -1.84
CA GLY A 124 1.08 5.08 -3.01
C GLY A 124 1.82 3.74 -2.93
N ILE A 125 1.46 2.82 -3.82
CA ILE A 125 2.14 1.51 -3.93
C ILE A 125 3.65 1.65 -4.20
N GLU A 126 4.06 2.69 -4.93
CA GLU A 126 5.48 2.96 -5.17
C GLU A 126 6.27 3.24 -3.88
N ASP A 127 5.68 3.95 -2.92
CA ASP A 127 6.32 4.23 -1.65
C ASP A 127 6.57 2.93 -0.86
N TYR A 128 5.56 2.05 -0.81
CA TYR A 128 5.70 0.71 -0.23
C TYR A 128 6.76 -0.13 -0.96
N VAL A 129 6.82 -0.06 -2.29
CA VAL A 129 7.85 -0.74 -3.08
C VAL A 129 9.24 -0.21 -2.74
N MET A 130 9.42 1.11 -2.59
CA MET A 130 10.70 1.70 -2.21
C MET A 130 11.11 1.32 -0.79
N MET A 131 10.18 1.37 0.16
CA MET A 131 10.41 0.91 1.53
C MET A 131 10.80 -0.58 1.58
N ALA A 132 10.09 -1.45 0.87
CA ALA A 132 10.41 -2.87 0.80
C ALA A 132 11.78 -3.13 0.13
N LYS A 133 12.12 -2.40 -0.94
CA LYS A 133 13.47 -2.45 -1.57
C LYS A 133 14.56 -2.01 -0.61
N ALA A 134 14.30 -1.00 0.22
CA ALA A 134 15.22 -0.54 1.27
C ALA A 134 15.32 -1.51 2.46
N GLY A 135 14.50 -2.57 2.48
CA GLY A 135 14.51 -3.59 3.53
C GLY A 135 13.63 -3.25 4.74
N ILE A 136 12.72 -2.29 4.61
CA ILE A 136 11.67 -2.03 5.60
C ILE A 136 10.66 -3.18 5.52
N ASN A 137 10.86 -4.21 6.33
CA ASN A 137 9.99 -5.38 6.39
C ASN A 137 9.29 -5.55 7.75
N LYS A 138 9.65 -4.72 8.75
CA LYS A 138 9.01 -4.73 10.06
C LYS A 138 7.99 -3.60 10.13
N VAL A 139 6.79 -3.89 10.63
CA VAL A 139 5.76 -2.88 10.82
C VAL A 139 6.22 -1.72 11.71
N GLN A 140 7.05 -1.97 12.72
CA GLN A 140 7.56 -0.92 13.61
C GLN A 140 8.53 0.04 12.91
N ASP A 141 9.33 -0.47 11.96
CA ASP A 141 10.25 0.36 11.18
C ASP A 141 9.44 1.29 10.25
N PHE A 142 8.38 0.75 9.62
CA PHE A 142 7.42 1.53 8.85
C PHE A 142 6.75 2.62 9.69
N MET A 143 6.20 2.26 10.86
CA MET A 143 5.57 3.23 11.76
C MET A 143 6.55 4.32 12.18
N THR A 144 7.79 3.96 12.51
CA THR A 144 8.83 4.94 12.87
C THR A 144 9.09 5.95 11.76
N ILE A 145 9.13 5.51 10.50
CA ILE A 145 9.30 6.40 9.34
C ILE A 145 8.07 7.31 9.18
N VAL A 146 6.87 6.73 9.16
CA VAL A 146 5.62 7.48 8.96
C VAL A 146 5.38 8.49 10.08
N ASP A 147 5.59 8.10 11.34
CA ASP A 147 5.48 8.99 12.49
C ASP A 147 6.47 10.16 12.39
N THR A 148 7.67 9.93 11.85
CA THR A 148 8.63 11.02 11.61
C THR A 148 8.12 12.03 10.58
N PHE A 149 7.46 11.58 9.51
CA PHE A 149 6.82 12.47 8.55
C PHE A 149 5.69 13.29 9.20
N LYS A 150 4.84 12.63 9.99
CA LYS A 150 3.75 13.29 10.72
C LYS A 150 4.24 14.31 11.75
N GLU A 151 5.25 13.95 12.54
CA GLU A 151 5.90 14.84 13.52
C GLU A 151 6.44 16.12 12.87
N LYS A 152 6.92 16.03 11.62
CA LYS A 152 7.48 17.15 10.86
C LYS A 152 6.44 17.92 10.05
N GLY A 153 5.23 17.40 9.93
CA GLY A 153 4.19 17.95 9.05
C GLY A 153 4.60 17.93 7.58
N VAL A 154 5.32 16.88 7.17
CA VAL A 154 5.77 16.67 5.78
C VAL A 154 4.98 15.49 5.21
N GLU A 155 4.40 15.67 4.02
CA GLU A 155 3.73 14.58 3.31
C GLU A 155 4.77 13.55 2.84
N PRO A 156 4.57 12.25 3.06
CA PRO A 156 5.53 11.21 2.69
C PRO A 156 5.49 10.89 1.18
N LEU A 157 5.89 11.86 0.35
CA LEU A 157 6.01 11.74 -1.12
C LEU A 157 7.34 11.05 -1.52
N ILE A 158 7.62 9.89 -0.93
CA ILE A 158 8.94 9.24 -0.98
C ILE A 158 9.31 8.91 -2.42
N ASN A 159 8.40 8.31 -3.19
CA ASN A 159 8.61 7.97 -4.58
C ASN A 159 8.82 9.21 -5.45
N GLU A 160 7.98 10.23 -5.31
CA GLU A 160 8.10 11.46 -6.07
C GLU A 160 9.41 12.19 -5.78
N ALA A 161 9.85 12.18 -4.52
CA ALA A 161 11.11 12.78 -4.11
C ALA A 161 12.31 12.03 -4.67
N ILE A 162 12.28 10.69 -4.63
CA ILE A 162 13.32 9.83 -5.20
C ILE A 162 13.37 10.06 -6.71
N GLU A 163 12.27 9.80 -7.43
CA GLU A 163 12.13 9.93 -8.90
C GLU A 163 12.22 11.38 -9.45
N ARG A 164 12.49 12.36 -8.58
CA ARG A 164 12.62 13.80 -8.92
C ARG A 164 11.39 14.37 -9.65
N LEU A 165 10.20 13.91 -9.26
CA LEU A 165 8.91 14.32 -9.83
C LEU A 165 8.31 15.57 -9.17
N ILE A 166 8.87 15.99 -8.04
CA ILE A 166 8.48 17.20 -7.29
C ILE A 166 9.63 18.23 -7.27
N PRO A 167 9.34 19.53 -6.97
CA PRO A 167 10.36 20.56 -6.90
C PRO A 167 11.53 20.18 -5.99
N MET A 168 12.77 20.45 -6.42
CA MET A 168 14.02 20.07 -5.70
C MET A 168 14.01 20.42 -4.20
N LYS A 169 13.46 21.59 -3.84
CA LYS A 169 13.39 22.03 -2.44
C LYS A 169 12.42 21.16 -1.62
N GLU A 170 11.29 20.80 -2.21
CA GLU A 170 10.29 19.93 -1.62
C GLU A 170 10.83 18.50 -1.51
N GLY A 171 11.39 17.97 -2.61
CA GLY A 171 12.07 16.68 -2.61
C GLY A 171 13.17 16.58 -1.56
N ALA A 172 14.03 17.60 -1.43
CA ALA A 172 15.05 17.62 -0.38
C ALA A 172 14.45 17.53 1.03
N THR A 173 13.32 18.21 1.27
CA THR A 173 12.63 18.16 2.57
C THR A 173 12.08 16.76 2.86
N VAL A 174 11.51 16.08 1.85
CA VAL A 174 11.03 14.70 1.97
C VAL A 174 12.19 13.74 2.23
N ILE A 175 13.29 13.86 1.49
CA ILE A 175 14.48 13.00 1.64
C ILE A 175 15.16 13.21 2.99
N ASP A 176 15.28 14.45 3.47
CA ASP A 176 15.83 14.74 4.80
C ASP A 176 14.94 14.15 5.91
N THR A 177 13.62 14.24 5.76
CA THR A 177 12.66 13.67 6.72
C THR A 177 12.69 12.14 6.70
N LEU A 178 12.76 11.52 5.52
CA LEU A 178 12.96 10.08 5.36
C LEU A 178 14.26 9.62 6.04
N LYS A 179 15.36 10.35 5.81
CA LYS A 179 16.66 10.05 6.41
C LYS A 179 16.61 10.14 7.94
N GLU A 180 15.92 11.14 8.47
CA GLU A 180 15.71 11.27 9.92
C GLU A 180 14.95 10.06 10.48
N GLY A 181 13.88 9.62 9.81
CA GLY A 181 13.12 8.42 10.20
C GLY A 181 13.97 7.16 10.14
N VAL A 182 14.72 6.97 9.05
CA VAL A 182 15.64 5.83 8.87
C VAL A 182 16.74 5.80 9.94
N ASN A 183 17.26 6.96 10.35
CA ASN A 183 18.28 7.05 11.40
C ASN A 183 17.79 6.61 12.79
N LYS A 184 16.46 6.49 13.00
CA LYS A 184 15.87 5.95 14.23
C LYS A 184 15.84 4.41 14.24
N LEU A 185 16.12 3.75 13.11
CA LEU A 185 16.04 2.29 12.95
C LEU A 185 17.32 1.58 13.40
N GLU A 186 17.21 0.32 13.83
CA GLU A 186 18.37 -0.50 14.23
C GLU A 186 19.36 -0.72 13.07
N ASN A 187 18.85 -0.88 11.85
CA ASN A 187 19.62 -1.11 10.62
C ASN A 187 19.78 0.18 9.78
N ALA A 188 19.74 1.35 10.41
CA ALA A 188 19.74 2.67 9.75
C ALA A 188 20.72 2.80 8.58
N LYS A 189 21.99 2.39 8.78
CA LYS A 189 23.02 2.49 7.74
C LYS A 189 22.68 1.64 6.51
N GLU A 190 22.36 0.37 6.70
CA GLU A 190 22.05 -0.54 5.58
C GLU A 190 20.78 -0.09 4.83
N THR A 191 19.76 0.33 5.57
CA THR A 191 18.52 0.86 4.99
C THR A 191 18.78 2.14 4.20
N TRP A 192 19.54 3.08 4.76
CA TRP A 192 19.85 4.34 4.09
C TRP A 192 20.73 4.13 2.86
N ASP A 193 21.71 3.23 2.92
CA ASP A 193 22.56 2.92 1.76
C ASP A 193 21.70 2.45 0.58
N LYS A 194 20.67 1.62 0.81
CA LYS A 194 19.72 1.20 -0.24
C LYS A 194 18.86 2.34 -0.77
N PHE A 195 18.38 3.25 0.08
CA PHE A 195 17.66 4.44 -0.40
C PHE A 195 18.58 5.38 -1.20
N ASN A 196 19.83 5.55 -0.76
CA ASN A 196 20.82 6.35 -1.45
C ASN A 196 21.16 5.76 -2.83
N ASP A 197 21.28 4.43 -2.93
CA ASP A 197 21.43 3.76 -4.22
C ASP A 197 20.24 4.05 -5.15
N MET A 198 19.00 4.13 -4.63
CA MET A 198 17.84 4.51 -5.44
C MET A 198 17.92 5.97 -5.91
N LEU A 199 18.41 6.89 -5.07
CA LEU A 199 18.58 8.31 -5.43
C LEU A 199 19.65 8.55 -6.50
N GLU A 200 20.70 7.73 -6.51
CA GLU A 200 21.83 7.85 -7.44
C GLU A 200 21.58 7.21 -8.80
N ASN A 201 20.67 6.22 -8.89
CA ASN A 201 20.45 5.41 -10.09
C ASN A 201 19.24 5.86 -10.95
N ILE A 202 18.93 7.16 -10.96
CA ILE A 202 17.81 7.78 -11.72
C ILE A 202 18.32 8.50 -12.97
#